data_AF-A0A1Q6FX60-F1
#
_entry.id   AF-A0A1Q6FX60-F1
#
_cell.length_a   1.000
_cell.length_b   1.000
_cell.length_c   1.000
_cell.angle_alpha   90.00
_cell.angle_beta   90.00
_cell.angle_gamma   90.00
#
_symmetry.space_group_name_H-M   'P 1'
#
loop_
_entity.id
_entity.type
_entity.pdbx_description
1 polymer ?
#
loop_
_entity_poly.entity_id
_entity_poly.type
_entity_poly.pdbx_seq_one_letter_code
_entity_poly.pdbx_strand_id
1 'polypeptide(L)'
;MQNPCLNPTADQTYEVIGEGPYNFAKVLARTREMERAGNVEEACNERFQAFQRFAELVPEDEEVNLEWNHRNSRAALELIRASAIDHFLINDFEMSAALLELLLELDPEDHLEGSELLAFDYLAMDEQELFDEVINDVSDKYASREILLLWSAFRRGGKLPEGELQRFKTRFAPYFAEFTAEEHPADETYLRDIESERPSLRAQARELWLQTENLWCLWPGFIGALRAAR
;
A
#
# COMPACT_ATOMS: atom_id res chain seq x y z
N MET A 1 -26.78 -22.44 -8.31
CA MET A 1 -25.70 -21.48 -8.03
C MET A 1 -25.92 -20.29 -8.92
N GLN A 2 -25.94 -19.08 -8.36
CA GLN A 2 -25.98 -17.84 -9.13
C GLN A 2 -24.61 -17.63 -9.78
N ASN A 3 -24.60 -17.18 -11.04
CA ASN A 3 -23.34 -16.83 -11.69
C ASN A 3 -22.73 -15.60 -10.99
N PRO A 4 -21.41 -15.55 -10.82
CA PRO A 4 -20.77 -14.37 -10.25
C PRO A 4 -21.04 -13.15 -11.12
N CYS A 5 -21.34 -12.01 -10.49
CA CYS A 5 -21.65 -10.77 -11.19
C CYS A 5 -21.43 -9.53 -10.31
N LEU A 6 -21.29 -8.38 -10.97
CA LEU A 6 -21.42 -7.06 -10.34
C LEU A 6 -22.91 -6.67 -10.35
N ASN A 7 -23.51 -6.59 -9.17
CA ASN A 7 -24.91 -6.21 -9.02
C ASN A 7 -25.02 -4.70 -8.71
N PRO A 8 -25.66 -3.89 -9.56
CA PRO A 8 -25.75 -2.45 -9.33
C PRO A 8 -26.62 -2.12 -8.11
N THR A 9 -26.24 -1.08 -7.37
CA THR A 9 -26.99 -0.52 -6.25
C THR A 9 -27.80 0.71 -6.67
N ALA A 10 -28.58 1.26 -5.73
CA ALA A 10 -29.29 2.52 -5.95
C ALA A 10 -28.35 3.74 -6.02
N ASP A 11 -27.15 3.62 -5.43
CA ASP A 11 -26.18 4.71 -5.29
C ASP A 11 -25.12 4.69 -6.41
N GLN A 12 -25.41 4.00 -7.52
CA GLN A 12 -24.51 3.86 -8.68
C GLN A 12 -23.18 3.16 -8.35
N THR A 13 -23.17 2.35 -7.28
CA THR A 13 -22.07 1.43 -6.92
C THR A 13 -22.44 0.00 -7.29
N TYR A 14 -21.50 -0.94 -7.12
CA TYR A 14 -21.68 -2.36 -7.43
C TYR A 14 -21.37 -3.28 -6.25
N GLU A 15 -22.23 -4.27 -6.04
CA GLU A 15 -22.01 -5.36 -5.11
C GLU A 15 -21.44 -6.59 -5.84
N VAL A 16 -20.32 -7.12 -5.36
CA VAL A 16 -19.71 -8.32 -5.92
C VAL A 16 -20.43 -9.57 -5.44
N ILE A 17 -21.35 -10.10 -6.23
CA ILE A 17 -22.12 -11.31 -5.90
C ILE A 17 -21.37 -12.55 -6.40
N GLY A 18 -21.13 -13.51 -5.51
CA GLY A 18 -20.41 -14.73 -5.87
C GLY A 18 -20.33 -15.76 -4.75
N GLU A 19 -20.22 -17.04 -5.15
CA GLU A 19 -20.00 -18.17 -4.25
C GLU A 19 -18.69 -18.91 -4.61
N GLY A 20 -18.28 -19.84 -3.74
CA GLY A 20 -17.08 -20.65 -3.96
C GLY A 20 -15.84 -19.77 -4.20
N PRO A 21 -15.18 -19.85 -5.37
CA PRO A 21 -14.00 -19.04 -5.70
C PRO A 21 -14.26 -17.54 -5.78
N TYR A 22 -15.51 -17.10 -6.00
CA TYR A 22 -15.91 -15.69 -6.06
C TYR A 22 -16.44 -15.17 -4.70
N ASN A 23 -16.39 -15.99 -3.65
CA ASN A 23 -16.58 -15.52 -2.28
C ASN A 23 -15.24 -14.98 -1.76
N PHE A 24 -14.86 -13.82 -2.25
CA PHE A 24 -13.62 -13.11 -1.92
C PHE A 24 -13.41 -12.97 -0.42
N ALA A 25 -14.48 -12.76 0.35
CA ALA A 25 -14.36 -12.67 1.79
C ALA A 25 -13.98 -14.00 2.48
N LYS A 26 -14.30 -15.17 1.89
CA LYS A 26 -13.76 -16.46 2.36
C LYS A 26 -12.33 -16.66 1.88
N VAL A 27 -12.01 -16.27 0.64
CA VAL A 27 -10.65 -16.37 0.10
C VAL A 27 -9.68 -15.54 0.94
N LEU A 28 -10.03 -14.29 1.25
CA LEU A 28 -9.24 -13.38 2.09
C LEU A 28 -9.04 -13.91 3.51
N ALA A 29 -10.07 -14.52 4.11
CA ALA A 29 -9.91 -15.14 5.42
C ALA A 29 -8.87 -16.28 5.38
N ARG A 30 -8.92 -17.10 4.33
CA ARG A 30 -7.99 -18.21 4.13
C ARG A 30 -6.55 -17.74 3.86
N THR A 31 -6.35 -16.70 3.04
CA THR A 31 -5.00 -16.17 2.77
C THR A 31 -4.37 -15.62 4.05
N ARG A 32 -5.15 -14.92 4.89
CA ARG A 32 -4.72 -14.49 6.23
C ARG A 32 -4.35 -15.66 7.15
N GLU A 33 -5.06 -16.79 7.06
CA GLU A 33 -4.70 -18.00 7.82
C GLU A 33 -3.39 -18.63 7.32
N MET A 34 -3.18 -18.67 6.00
CA MET A 34 -1.93 -19.14 5.39
C MET A 34 -0.73 -18.30 5.86
N GLU A 35 -0.86 -16.98 5.85
CA GLU A 35 0.20 -16.07 6.35
C GLU A 35 0.54 -16.34 7.81
N ARG A 36 -0.47 -16.45 8.69
CA ARG A 36 -0.25 -16.76 10.11
C ARG A 36 0.38 -18.13 10.32
N ALA A 37 0.18 -19.06 9.40
CA ALA A 37 0.82 -20.38 9.41
C ALA A 37 2.24 -20.37 8.81
N GLY A 38 2.71 -19.25 8.27
CA GLY A 38 4.01 -19.12 7.60
C GLY A 38 4.00 -19.53 6.13
N ASN A 39 2.84 -19.87 5.55
CA ASN A 39 2.68 -20.25 4.15
C ASN A 39 2.52 -19.01 3.26
N VAL A 40 3.48 -18.08 3.33
CA VAL A 40 3.40 -16.76 2.68
C VAL A 40 3.27 -16.88 1.16
N GLU A 41 4.11 -17.72 0.52
CA GLU A 41 4.06 -17.92 -0.93
C GLU A 41 2.70 -18.43 -1.43
N GLU A 42 2.07 -19.37 -0.71
CA GLU A 42 0.73 -19.86 -1.03
C GLU A 42 -0.32 -18.75 -0.87
N ALA A 43 -0.19 -17.91 0.16
CA ALA A 43 -1.09 -16.79 0.39
C ALA A 43 -1.02 -15.77 -0.75
N CYS A 44 0.19 -15.37 -1.16
CA CYS A 44 0.41 -14.42 -2.25
C CYS A 44 -0.18 -14.95 -3.57
N ASN A 45 0.09 -16.21 -3.91
CA ASN A 45 -0.45 -16.84 -5.10
C ASN A 45 -1.98 -16.89 -5.10
N GLU A 46 -2.60 -17.22 -3.96
CA GLU A 46 -4.06 -17.28 -3.85
C GLU A 46 -4.70 -15.88 -3.92
N ARG A 47 -4.04 -14.83 -3.39
CA ARG A 47 -4.49 -13.44 -3.57
C ARG A 47 -4.46 -13.02 -5.02
N PHE A 48 -3.36 -13.27 -5.73
CA PHE A 48 -3.23 -12.91 -7.14
C PHE A 48 -4.26 -13.66 -8.01
N GLN A 49 -4.46 -14.95 -7.78
CA GLN A 49 -5.52 -15.72 -8.47
C GLN A 49 -6.93 -15.23 -8.14
N ALA A 50 -7.17 -14.73 -6.92
CA ALA A 50 -8.44 -14.11 -6.58
C ALA A 50 -8.65 -12.80 -7.33
N PHE A 51 -7.63 -11.95 -7.40
CA PHE A 51 -7.64 -10.75 -8.22
C PHE A 51 -7.94 -11.09 -9.70
N GLN A 52 -7.23 -12.05 -10.31
CA GLN A 52 -7.46 -12.41 -11.72
C GLN A 52 -8.91 -12.81 -11.99
N ARG A 53 -9.51 -13.61 -11.10
CA ARG A 53 -10.94 -13.96 -11.17
C ARG A 53 -11.85 -12.74 -11.02
N PHE A 54 -11.47 -11.79 -10.17
CA PHE A 54 -12.22 -10.55 -10.01
C PHE A 54 -12.13 -9.67 -11.26
N ALA A 55 -10.94 -9.51 -11.84
CA ALA A 55 -10.72 -8.75 -13.07
C ALA A 55 -11.56 -9.27 -14.25
N GLU A 56 -11.78 -10.59 -14.34
CA GLU A 56 -12.70 -11.19 -15.32
C GLU A 56 -14.17 -10.73 -15.16
N LEU A 57 -14.56 -10.20 -14.00
CA LEU A 57 -15.90 -9.64 -13.75
C LEU A 57 -16.00 -8.15 -14.07
N VAL A 58 -14.87 -7.44 -14.15
CA VAL A 58 -14.85 -5.99 -14.37
C VAL A 58 -14.94 -5.72 -15.87
N PRO A 59 -15.97 -5.02 -16.36
CA PRO A 59 -16.04 -4.59 -17.76
C PRO A 59 -14.91 -3.60 -18.09
N GLU A 60 -14.30 -3.76 -19.27
CA GLU A 60 -13.20 -2.88 -19.73
C GLU A 60 -13.68 -1.46 -20.11
N ASP A 61 -14.96 -1.31 -20.50
CA ASP A 61 -15.50 -0.06 -21.06
C ASP A 61 -16.48 0.68 -20.11
N GLU A 62 -16.61 0.24 -18.85
CA GLU A 62 -17.54 0.83 -17.88
C GLU A 62 -16.83 1.17 -16.57
N GLU A 63 -17.12 2.36 -16.03
CA GLU A 63 -16.64 2.76 -14.71
C GLU A 63 -17.36 1.92 -13.64
N VAL A 64 -16.58 1.23 -12.81
CA VAL A 64 -17.08 0.38 -11.74
C VAL A 64 -16.60 0.91 -10.41
N ASN A 65 -17.52 1.45 -9.61
CA ASN A 65 -17.27 1.77 -8.20
C ASN A 65 -17.90 0.68 -7.32
N LEU A 66 -17.12 0.03 -6.46
CA LEU A 66 -17.58 -1.04 -5.58
C LEU A 66 -18.21 -0.51 -4.30
N GLU A 67 -19.34 -1.09 -3.90
CA GLU A 67 -20.00 -0.74 -2.64
C GLU A 67 -19.14 -1.16 -1.43
N TRP A 68 -18.52 -0.18 -0.77
CA TRP A 68 -17.64 -0.39 0.38
C TRP A 68 -18.31 -1.15 1.53
N ASN A 69 -19.60 -0.89 1.79
CA ASN A 69 -20.30 -1.53 2.90
C ASN A 69 -20.68 -3.00 2.60
N HIS A 70 -20.60 -3.41 1.34
CA HIS A 70 -20.87 -4.78 0.95
C HIS A 70 -19.67 -5.69 1.25
N ARG A 71 -19.87 -6.68 2.12
CA ARG A 71 -18.80 -7.55 2.65
C ARG A 71 -17.90 -8.17 1.58
N ASN A 72 -18.47 -8.64 0.48
CA ASN A 72 -17.69 -9.34 -0.54
C ASN A 72 -16.99 -8.36 -1.50
N SER A 73 -17.58 -7.17 -1.72
CA SER A 73 -16.96 -6.08 -2.47
C SER A 73 -15.72 -5.56 -1.74
N ARG A 74 -15.87 -5.23 -0.46
CA ARG A 74 -14.74 -4.83 0.39
C ARG A 74 -13.62 -5.87 0.43
N ALA A 75 -14.00 -7.15 0.51
CA ALA A 75 -13.00 -8.21 0.49
C ALA A 75 -12.26 -8.34 -0.84
N ALA A 76 -12.89 -7.99 -1.97
CA ALA A 76 -12.19 -7.92 -3.26
C ALA A 76 -11.16 -6.78 -3.27
N LEU A 77 -11.55 -5.58 -2.81
CA LEU A 77 -10.62 -4.44 -2.64
C LEU A 77 -9.45 -4.80 -1.71
N GLU A 78 -9.73 -5.40 -0.54
CA GLU A 78 -8.71 -5.85 0.41
C GLU A 78 -7.75 -6.90 -0.20
N LEU A 79 -8.24 -7.78 -1.09
CA LEU A 79 -7.41 -8.75 -1.81
C LEU A 79 -6.52 -8.09 -2.88
N ILE A 80 -7.06 -7.13 -3.63
CA ILE A 80 -6.30 -6.37 -4.64
C ILE A 80 -5.16 -5.63 -3.94
N ARG A 81 -5.45 -4.88 -2.87
CA ARG A 81 -4.42 -4.18 -2.10
C ARG A 81 -3.37 -5.12 -1.54
N ALA A 82 -3.78 -6.25 -0.96
CA ALA A 82 -2.82 -7.20 -0.41
C ALA A 82 -1.96 -7.84 -1.50
N SER A 83 -2.52 -8.09 -2.69
CA SER A 83 -1.76 -8.54 -3.86
C SER A 83 -0.79 -7.45 -4.36
N ALA A 84 -1.17 -6.17 -4.34
CA ALA A 84 -0.27 -5.08 -4.70
C ALA A 84 0.95 -5.04 -3.77
N ILE A 85 0.72 -5.14 -2.45
CA ILE A 85 1.79 -5.23 -1.45
C ILE A 85 2.72 -6.42 -1.72
N ASP A 86 2.19 -7.59 -2.06
CA ASP A 86 3.02 -8.76 -2.38
C ASP A 86 4.00 -8.47 -3.53
N HIS A 87 3.53 -7.79 -4.58
CA HIS A 87 4.34 -7.42 -5.74
C HIS A 87 5.34 -6.31 -5.40
N PHE A 88 4.91 -5.30 -4.64
CA PHE A 88 5.78 -4.24 -4.14
C PHE A 88 6.99 -4.82 -3.38
N LEU A 89 6.75 -5.75 -2.46
CA LEU A 89 7.79 -6.33 -1.59
C LEU A 89 8.82 -7.16 -2.36
N ILE A 90 8.47 -7.69 -3.53
CA ILE A 90 9.40 -8.38 -4.42
C ILE A 90 9.99 -7.47 -5.52
N ASN A 91 9.74 -6.16 -5.41
CA ASN A 91 10.16 -5.12 -6.36
C ASN A 91 9.52 -5.22 -7.75
N ASP A 92 8.37 -5.89 -7.85
CA ASP A 92 7.51 -5.84 -9.05
C ASP A 92 6.60 -4.62 -8.96
N PHE A 93 7.22 -3.44 -9.08
CA PHE A 93 6.54 -2.14 -8.94
C PHE A 93 5.51 -1.89 -10.05
N GLU A 94 5.73 -2.44 -11.25
CA GLU A 94 4.78 -2.32 -12.37
C GLU A 94 3.47 -3.03 -12.04
N MET A 95 3.54 -4.28 -11.56
CA MET A 95 2.33 -5.02 -11.16
C MET A 95 1.68 -4.42 -9.91
N SER A 96 2.48 -3.96 -8.94
CA SER A 96 1.97 -3.26 -7.76
C SER A 96 1.18 -2.01 -8.15
N ALA A 97 1.76 -1.15 -8.99
CA ALA A 97 1.11 0.06 -9.48
C ALA A 97 -0.18 -0.25 -10.22
N ALA A 98 -0.16 -1.19 -11.17
CA ALA A 98 -1.36 -1.56 -11.94
C ALA A 98 -2.51 -2.08 -11.05
N LEU A 99 -2.19 -2.83 -9.99
CA LEU A 99 -3.19 -3.28 -9.02
C LEU A 99 -3.75 -2.14 -8.17
N LEU A 100 -2.92 -1.15 -7.83
CA LEU A 100 -3.34 0.01 -7.04
C LEU A 100 -4.11 1.04 -7.87
N GLU A 101 -3.76 1.24 -9.14
CA GLU A 101 -4.54 2.04 -10.09
C GLU A 101 -5.95 1.46 -10.21
N LEU A 102 -6.07 0.15 -10.48
CA LEU A 102 -7.36 -0.53 -10.50
C LEU A 102 -8.08 -0.42 -9.15
N LEU A 103 -7.37 -0.53 -8.03
CA LEU A 103 -7.97 -0.38 -6.70
C LEU A 103 -8.65 0.99 -6.55
N LEU A 104 -7.98 2.06 -6.98
CA LEU A 104 -8.47 3.44 -6.89
C LEU A 104 -9.58 3.73 -7.89
N GLU A 105 -9.59 3.07 -9.06
CA GLU A 105 -10.74 3.09 -9.97
C GLU A 105 -11.97 2.43 -9.34
N LEU A 106 -11.78 1.30 -8.65
CA LEU A 106 -12.84 0.56 -7.98
C LEU A 106 -13.33 1.20 -6.68
N ASP A 107 -12.47 1.98 -6.03
CA ASP A 107 -12.72 2.66 -4.76
C ASP A 107 -12.13 4.08 -4.80
N PRO A 108 -12.80 5.03 -5.49
CA PRO A 108 -12.31 6.40 -5.64
C PRO A 108 -12.28 7.20 -4.34
N GLU A 109 -12.91 6.70 -3.27
CA GLU A 109 -12.82 7.29 -1.92
C GLU A 109 -11.53 6.90 -1.19
N ASP A 110 -10.72 6.02 -1.80
CA ASP A 110 -9.44 5.53 -1.29
C ASP A 110 -9.52 5.03 0.17
N HIS A 111 -10.53 4.21 0.47
CA HIS A 111 -10.76 3.72 1.84
C HIS A 111 -9.61 2.89 2.39
N LEU A 112 -8.80 2.29 1.51
CA LEU A 112 -7.66 1.46 1.87
C LEU A 112 -6.32 2.20 1.75
N GLU A 113 -6.32 3.50 1.48
CA GLU A 113 -5.13 4.35 1.38
C GLU A 113 -4.10 3.80 0.36
N GLY A 114 -4.59 3.31 -0.78
CA GLY A 114 -3.79 2.78 -1.88
C GLY A 114 -2.89 3.84 -2.54
N SER A 115 -3.32 5.11 -2.53
CA SER A 115 -2.57 6.23 -3.12
C SER A 115 -1.16 6.37 -2.52
N GLU A 116 -0.99 6.04 -1.23
CA GLU A 116 0.29 6.13 -0.54
C GLU A 116 1.31 5.13 -1.12
N LEU A 117 0.92 3.86 -1.30
CA LEU A 117 1.82 2.85 -1.86
C LEU A 117 2.07 3.10 -3.35
N LEU A 118 1.05 3.56 -4.08
CA LEU A 118 1.16 3.89 -5.50
C LEU A 118 2.17 5.02 -5.74
N ALA A 119 2.22 6.01 -4.84
CA ALA A 119 3.24 7.06 -4.89
C ALA A 119 4.67 6.51 -4.73
N PHE A 120 4.87 5.48 -3.91
CA PHE A 120 6.16 4.80 -3.80
C PHE A 120 6.50 4.03 -5.08
N ASP A 121 5.54 3.31 -5.67
CA ASP A 121 5.71 2.59 -6.93
C ASP A 121 6.15 3.53 -8.06
N TYR A 122 5.45 4.64 -8.27
CA TYR A 122 5.82 5.61 -9.29
C TYR A 122 7.24 6.17 -9.09
N LEU A 123 7.64 6.48 -7.86
CA LEU A 123 9.01 6.94 -7.60
C LEU A 123 10.05 5.84 -7.83
N ALA A 124 9.72 4.58 -7.52
CA ALA A 124 10.59 3.43 -7.77
C ALA A 124 10.82 3.24 -9.28
N MET A 125 9.78 3.45 -10.09
CA MET A 125 9.79 3.35 -11.55
C MET A 125 10.27 4.61 -12.28
N ASP A 126 10.54 5.70 -11.54
CA ASP A 126 10.88 7.03 -12.09
C ASP A 126 9.75 7.76 -12.85
N GLU A 127 8.51 7.39 -12.59
CA GLU A 127 7.31 7.98 -13.19
C GLU A 127 6.91 9.29 -12.48
N GLN A 128 7.65 10.37 -12.76
CA GLN A 128 7.52 11.64 -12.05
C GLN A 128 6.16 12.34 -12.27
N GLU A 129 5.62 12.26 -13.48
CA GLU A 129 4.34 12.92 -13.80
C GLU A 129 3.19 12.29 -13.00
N LEU A 130 3.14 10.95 -12.96
CA LEU A 130 2.14 10.20 -12.19
C LEU A 130 2.34 10.37 -10.68
N PHE A 131 3.60 10.43 -10.22
CA PHE A 131 3.91 10.77 -8.83
C PHE A 131 3.38 12.15 -8.43
N ASP A 132 3.62 13.18 -9.25
CA ASP A 132 3.20 14.56 -8.98
C ASP A 132 1.67 14.68 -8.94
N GLU A 133 0.93 13.78 -9.61
CA GLU A 133 -0.52 13.65 -9.53
C GLU A 133 -0.96 12.98 -8.22
N VAL A 134 -0.56 11.72 -7.99
CA VAL A 134 -1.05 10.90 -6.87
C VAL A 134 -0.62 11.44 -5.51
N ILE A 135 0.53 12.15 -5.42
CA ILE A 135 0.98 12.72 -4.15
C ILE A 135 0.00 13.76 -3.60
N ASN A 136 -0.89 14.33 -4.43
CA ASN A 136 -1.90 15.27 -3.96
C ASN A 136 -2.98 14.60 -3.11
N ASP A 137 -3.21 13.31 -3.30
CA ASP A 137 -4.21 12.52 -2.57
C ASP A 137 -3.66 12.02 -1.22
N VAL A 138 -2.34 11.93 -1.07
CA VAL A 138 -1.70 11.54 0.20
C VAL A 138 -1.75 12.68 1.22
N SER A 139 -2.34 12.47 2.40
CA SER A 139 -2.51 13.54 3.41
C SER A 139 -1.19 14.16 3.90
N ASP A 140 -1.14 15.48 4.11
CA ASP A 140 -0.01 16.19 4.75
C ASP A 140 0.21 15.82 6.22
N LYS A 141 -0.74 15.09 6.81
CA LYS A 141 -0.66 14.56 8.17
C LYS A 141 0.18 13.30 8.25
N TYR A 142 0.42 12.63 7.12
CA TYR A 142 1.17 11.37 7.08
C TYR A 142 2.67 11.66 6.90
N ALA A 143 3.49 10.97 7.68
CA ALA A 143 4.94 11.11 7.60
C ALA A 143 5.50 10.58 6.27
N SER A 144 4.82 9.60 5.68
CA SER A 144 5.12 9.04 4.36
C SER A 144 5.09 10.07 3.27
N ARG A 145 4.14 11.03 3.28
CA ARG A 145 4.13 12.14 2.32
C ARG A 145 5.47 12.91 2.34
N GLU A 146 5.99 13.24 3.52
CA GLU A 146 7.26 13.95 3.62
C GLU A 146 8.45 13.08 3.17
N ILE A 147 8.42 11.77 3.45
CA ILE A 147 9.43 10.82 2.96
C ILE A 147 9.40 10.74 1.43
N LEU A 148 8.22 10.63 0.82
CA LEU A 148 7.99 10.61 -0.62
C LEU A 148 8.54 11.88 -1.29
N LEU A 149 8.24 13.07 -0.73
CA LEU A 149 8.74 14.35 -1.24
C LEU A 149 10.26 14.46 -1.14
N LEU A 150 10.83 14.06 0.00
CA LEU A 150 12.28 14.03 0.21
C LEU A 150 12.96 13.04 -0.76
N TRP A 151 12.38 11.86 -0.95
CA TRP A 151 12.92 10.83 -1.82
C TRP A 151 12.81 11.21 -3.29
N SER A 152 11.68 11.76 -3.73
CA SER A 152 11.48 12.34 -5.07
C SER A 152 12.52 13.41 -5.39
N ALA A 153 12.72 14.38 -4.49
CA ALA A 153 13.72 15.43 -4.68
C ALA A 153 15.14 14.85 -4.72
N PHE A 154 15.45 13.88 -3.86
CA PHE A 154 16.74 13.20 -3.85
C PHE A 154 16.99 12.40 -5.13
N ARG A 155 15.99 11.66 -5.63
CA ARG A 155 16.03 10.93 -6.90
C ARG A 155 16.38 11.84 -8.07
N ARG A 156 15.78 13.04 -8.14
CA ARG A 156 16.02 14.01 -9.21
C ARG A 156 17.36 14.73 -9.11
N GLY A 157 17.72 15.19 -7.90
CA GLY A 157 18.81 16.16 -7.70
C GLY A 157 19.98 15.67 -6.86
N GLY A 158 19.90 14.47 -6.28
CA GLY A 158 20.88 13.93 -5.34
C GLY A 158 20.97 14.71 -4.03
N LYS A 159 19.97 15.55 -3.71
CA LYS A 159 19.97 16.44 -2.54
C LYS A 159 18.62 16.44 -1.86
N LEU A 160 18.66 16.54 -0.53
CA LEU A 160 17.47 16.73 0.29
C LEU A 160 17.10 18.21 0.32
N PRO A 161 15.86 18.60 0.00
CA PRO A 161 15.43 19.98 0.07
C PRO A 161 15.28 20.42 1.54
N GLU A 162 15.84 21.59 1.87
CA GLU A 162 16.04 22.01 3.27
C GLU A 162 14.72 22.21 4.04
N GLY A 163 13.67 22.69 3.37
CA GLY A 163 12.38 22.99 3.98
C GLY A 163 11.63 21.73 4.44
N GLU A 164 11.49 20.76 3.54
CA GLU A 164 10.88 19.45 3.78
C GLU A 164 11.70 18.66 4.79
N LEU A 165 13.03 18.71 4.69
CA LEU A 165 13.92 18.05 5.66
C LEU A 165 13.72 18.62 7.06
N GLN A 166 13.65 19.95 7.20
CA GLN A 166 13.41 20.59 8.49
C GLN A 166 12.02 20.26 9.03
N ARG A 167 11.01 20.16 8.16
CA ARG A 167 9.66 19.74 8.55
C ARG A 167 9.64 18.29 9.02
N PHE A 168 10.31 17.38 8.31
CA PHE A 168 10.40 15.97 8.70
C PHE A 168 11.08 15.79 10.06
N LYS A 169 12.19 16.50 10.30
CA LYS A 169 12.89 16.52 11.60
C LYS A 169 12.05 17.05 12.77
N THR A 170 11.13 17.98 12.51
CA THR A 170 10.38 18.67 13.57
C THR A 170 8.99 18.07 13.79
N ARG A 171 8.16 18.05 12.74
CA ARG A 171 6.78 17.53 12.79
C ARG A 171 6.74 16.01 12.93
N PHE A 172 7.71 15.32 12.34
CA PHE A 172 7.76 13.85 12.28
C PHE A 172 9.03 13.30 12.93
N ALA A 173 9.48 13.91 14.03
CA ALA A 173 10.73 13.55 14.71
C ALA A 173 10.89 12.04 15.02
N PRO A 174 9.85 11.28 15.46
CA PRO A 174 9.97 9.82 15.63
C PRO A 174 10.30 9.08 14.33
N TYR A 175 9.73 9.53 13.19
CA TYR A 175 9.99 8.96 11.87
C TYR A 175 11.39 9.30 11.38
N PHE A 176 11.83 10.55 11.56
CA PHE A 176 13.22 10.91 11.23
C PHE A 176 14.22 10.09 12.06
N ALA A 177 13.94 9.88 13.35
CA ALA A 177 14.78 9.05 14.21
C ALA A 177 14.83 7.60 13.76
N GLU A 178 13.70 7.02 13.34
CA GLU A 178 13.65 5.66 12.82
C GLU A 178 14.38 5.57 11.47
N PHE A 179 14.07 6.42 10.49
CA PHE A 179 14.70 6.43 9.14
C PHE A 179 16.22 6.73 9.16
N THR A 180 16.75 7.21 10.28
CA THR A 180 18.19 7.44 10.49
C THR A 180 18.83 6.46 11.48
N ALA A 181 18.07 5.52 12.03
CA ALA A 181 18.58 4.45 12.89
C ALA A 181 19.50 3.51 12.11
N GLU A 182 20.35 2.78 12.82
CA GLU A 182 21.23 1.75 12.23
C GLU A 182 20.51 0.42 12.03
N GLU A 183 19.56 0.10 12.92
CA GLU A 183 18.84 -1.18 12.98
C GLU A 183 17.36 -0.96 13.24
N HIS A 184 16.54 -1.88 12.72
CA HIS A 184 15.08 -1.84 12.77
C HIS A 184 14.52 -3.19 13.22
N PRO A 185 14.74 -3.61 14.48
CA PRO A 185 14.33 -4.94 14.93
C PRO A 185 12.81 -5.09 14.92
N ALA A 186 12.33 -6.13 14.23
CA ALA A 186 10.96 -6.63 14.27
C ALA A 186 10.78 -7.64 15.42
N ASP A 187 11.12 -7.23 16.63
CA ASP A 187 11.09 -8.08 17.84
C ASP A 187 9.69 -8.15 18.48
N GLU A 188 9.52 -8.99 19.51
CA GLU A 188 8.24 -9.13 20.23
C GLU A 188 7.73 -7.82 20.85
N THR A 189 8.64 -6.89 21.21
CA THR A 189 8.24 -5.60 21.78
C THR A 189 7.62 -4.73 20.71
N TYR A 190 8.24 -4.68 19.53
CA TYR A 190 7.70 -4.01 18.36
C TYR A 190 6.34 -4.61 17.95
N LEU A 191 6.27 -5.93 17.76
CA LEU A 191 5.06 -6.60 17.32
C LEU A 191 3.88 -6.34 18.27
N ARG A 192 4.13 -6.39 19.58
CA ARG A 192 3.09 -6.09 20.59
C ARG A 192 2.63 -4.62 20.56
N ASP A 193 3.51 -3.68 20.25
CA ASP A 193 3.18 -2.25 20.16
C ASP A 193 2.35 -1.97 18.89
N ILE A 194 2.82 -2.45 17.74
CA ILE A 194 2.15 -2.21 16.45
C ILE A 194 0.78 -2.90 16.34
N GLU A 195 0.60 -4.06 16.99
CA GLU A 195 -0.69 -4.76 17.05
C GLU A 195 -1.68 -4.19 18.09
N SER A 196 -1.26 -3.18 18.88
CA SER A 196 -2.12 -2.59 19.91
C SER A 196 -3.22 -1.70 19.30
N GLU A 197 -4.28 -1.41 20.06
CA GLU A 197 -5.36 -0.51 19.61
C GLU A 197 -4.87 0.91 19.27
N ARG A 198 -3.74 1.33 19.86
CA ARG A 198 -3.15 2.66 19.66
C ARG A 198 -1.63 2.53 19.64
N PRO A 199 -1.04 2.09 18.51
CA PRO A 199 0.39 1.91 18.39
C PRO A 199 1.16 3.21 18.66
N SER A 200 2.34 3.09 19.26
CA SER A 200 3.19 4.26 19.45
C SER A 200 3.66 4.84 18.11
N LEU A 201 3.95 6.15 18.08
CA LEU A 201 4.53 6.79 16.88
C LEU A 201 5.85 6.14 16.45
N ARG A 202 6.59 5.53 17.40
CA ARG A 202 7.83 4.81 17.10
C ARG A 202 7.54 3.49 16.38
N ALA A 203 6.53 2.73 16.83
CA ALA A 203 6.11 1.52 16.15
C ALA A 203 5.58 1.84 14.76
N GLN A 204 4.75 2.88 14.60
CA GLN A 204 4.26 3.32 13.28
C GLN A 204 5.41 3.74 12.35
N ALA A 205 6.41 4.46 12.87
CA ALA A 205 7.59 4.83 12.10
C ALA A 205 8.40 3.61 11.64
N ARG A 206 8.53 2.60 12.50
CA ARG A 206 9.20 1.35 12.16
C ARG A 206 8.41 0.54 11.14
N GLU A 207 7.08 0.49 11.27
CA GLU A 207 6.21 -0.19 10.30
C GLU A 207 6.39 0.43 8.93
N LEU A 208 6.31 1.76 8.81
CA LEU A 208 6.54 2.44 7.53
C LEU A 208 7.95 2.15 6.97
N TRP A 209 8.98 2.13 7.83
CA TRP A 209 10.33 1.77 7.40
C TRP A 209 10.41 0.33 6.87
N LEU A 210 9.86 -0.64 7.61
CA LEU A 210 9.90 -2.06 7.24
C LEU A 210 9.07 -2.33 5.97
N GLN A 211 7.91 -1.70 5.84
CA GLN A 211 7.07 -1.77 4.64
C GLN A 211 7.76 -1.23 3.39
N THR A 212 8.75 -0.34 3.54
CA THR A 212 9.49 0.29 2.44
C THR A 212 10.97 -0.09 2.40
N GLU A 213 11.38 -1.10 3.19
CA GLU A 213 12.79 -1.47 3.36
C GLU A 213 13.44 -1.86 2.03
N ASN A 214 12.70 -2.55 1.16
CA ASN A 214 13.13 -2.95 -0.17
C ASN A 214 13.61 -1.75 -1.01
N LEU A 215 12.92 -0.61 -0.95
CA LEU A 215 13.33 0.62 -1.63
C LEU A 215 14.66 1.13 -1.09
N TRP A 216 14.86 1.07 0.22
CA TRP A 216 16.06 1.58 0.87
C TRP A 216 17.27 0.67 0.65
N CYS A 217 17.04 -0.63 0.43
CA CYS A 217 18.05 -1.55 -0.07
C CYS A 217 18.45 -1.26 -1.52
N LEU A 218 17.49 -0.92 -2.39
CA LEU A 218 17.74 -0.58 -3.79
C LEU A 218 18.39 0.81 -3.95
N TRP A 219 18.00 1.78 -3.13
CA TRP A 219 18.47 3.17 -3.16
C TRP A 219 19.05 3.64 -1.81
N PRO A 220 20.14 3.02 -1.32
CA PRO A 220 20.70 3.31 0.01
C PRO A 220 21.24 4.73 0.13
N GLY A 221 21.51 5.41 -0.99
CA GLY A 221 21.99 6.80 -1.01
C GLY A 221 21.02 7.78 -0.34
N PHE A 222 19.71 7.55 -0.45
CA PHE A 222 18.71 8.40 0.21
C PHE A 222 18.84 8.35 1.72
N ILE A 223 18.97 7.14 2.27
CA ILE A 223 19.14 6.91 3.71
C ILE A 223 20.49 7.43 4.20
N GLY A 224 21.54 7.25 3.40
CA GLY A 224 22.84 7.86 3.65
C GLY A 224 22.73 9.39 3.76
N ALA A 225 21.97 10.04 2.88
CA ALA A 225 21.74 11.47 2.93
C ALA A 225 20.94 11.91 4.17
N LEU A 226 19.89 11.16 4.55
CA LEU A 226 19.13 11.42 5.78
C LEU A 226 20.02 11.31 7.03
N ARG A 227 20.84 10.26 7.13
CA ARG A 227 21.78 10.05 8.24
C ARG A 227 22.86 11.13 8.29
N ALA A 228 23.39 11.55 7.15
CA ALA A 228 24.36 12.65 7.07
C ALA A 228 23.76 13.99 7.50
N ALA A 229 22.44 14.12 7.41
CA ALA A 229 21.71 15.30 7.84
C ALA A 229 21.26 15.26 9.30
N ARG A 230 21.58 14.23 10.09
CA ARG A 230 21.14 14.09 11.49
C ARG A 230 21.58 15.24 12.40
#